data_AF-A0A7C4UKS0-F1
#
_entry.id   AF-A0A7C4UKS0-F1
#
_cell.length_a   1.000
_cell.length_b   1.000
_cell.length_c   1.000
_cell.angle_alpha   90.00
_cell.angle_beta   90.00
_cell.angle_gamma   90.00
#
_symmetry.space_group_name_H-M   'P 1'
#
loop_
_entity.id
_entity.type
_entity.pdbx_description
1 polymer ?
#
loop_
_entity_poly.entity_id
_entity_poly.type
_entity_poly.pdbx_seq_one_letter_code
_entity_poly.pdbx_strand_id
1 'polypeptide(L)'
;MLYRIARIVDLISITIVVIVLATGSVPRLTGQTDRVRTFTRGIEFDYPTWVWDATWLKLEQNVIGLPHLFDRATNKQIVFEYLRTTQRLMEVEFSIERVFADPAITDKEAKSALLREQRDQLLDRQASLAPLAEAAFQSQITNALAESNLTTSGQPIPPVLYHTTSTPLALVVSRRDVIEQIANISLLPTLTLDDQIQLEDRVAQSLDVSTITVPIGGVGVYPTMVTETTNLHWLLETIAHEWAHNYLNLRPLGINYSTTPELRTMNETTASIVGTEIGTFVIQKYYPELAASPVDENASTRRDNWTTFGIAPLPSNGFEETPPFDFRAEMHETRVNADDL
;
A
#
# COMPACT_ATOMS: atom_id res chain seq x y z
N MET A 1 -37.27 -24.74 25.16
CA MET A 1 -37.55 -24.18 23.82
C MET A 1 -36.52 -23.12 23.43
N LEU A 2 -36.21 -22.15 24.30
CA LEU A 2 -35.22 -21.08 24.08
C LEU A 2 -33.81 -21.58 23.70
N TYR A 3 -33.31 -22.66 24.31
CA TYR A 3 -32.00 -23.23 23.99
C TYR A 3 -31.92 -23.83 22.57
N ARG A 4 -33.04 -24.35 22.04
CA ARG A 4 -33.11 -24.87 20.66
C ARG A 4 -33.15 -23.72 19.65
N ILE A 5 -33.81 -22.62 19.99
CA ILE A 5 -33.87 -21.41 19.16
C ILE A 5 -32.49 -20.74 19.12
N ALA A 6 -31.79 -20.63 20.26
CA ALA A 6 -30.43 -20.10 20.30
C ALA A 6 -29.46 -20.91 19.44
N ARG A 7 -29.50 -22.25 19.53
CA ARG A 7 -28.69 -23.12 18.65
C ARG A 7 -29.02 -22.97 17.16
N ILE A 8 -30.28 -22.76 16.81
CA ILE A 8 -30.69 -22.53 15.41
C ILE A 8 -30.15 -21.18 14.93
N VAL A 9 -30.21 -20.14 15.76
CA VAL A 9 -29.65 -18.82 15.44
C VAL A 9 -28.13 -18.88 15.30
N ASP A 10 -27.43 -19.58 16.19
CA ASP A 10 -25.97 -19.76 16.10
C ASP A 10 -25.59 -20.52 14.82
N LEU A 11 -26.33 -21.58 14.49
CA LEU A 11 -26.05 -22.37 13.29
C LEU A 11 -26.35 -21.58 12.01
N ILE A 12 -27.40 -20.77 11.99
CA ILE A 12 -27.71 -19.85 10.90
C ILE A 12 -26.63 -18.76 10.78
N SER A 13 -26.16 -18.21 11.90
CA SER A 13 -25.12 -17.18 11.93
C SER A 13 -23.78 -17.72 11.40
N ILE A 14 -23.38 -18.92 11.86
CA ILE A 14 -22.20 -19.62 11.35
C ILE A 14 -22.39 -19.97 9.88
N THR A 15 -23.56 -20.42 9.46
CA THR A 15 -23.84 -20.74 8.05
C THR A 15 -23.80 -19.49 7.17
N ILE A 16 -24.30 -18.35 7.65
CA ILE A 16 -24.20 -17.07 6.94
C ILE A 16 -22.74 -16.62 6.87
N VAL A 17 -21.97 -16.72 7.96
CA VAL A 17 -20.54 -16.42 7.97
C VAL A 17 -19.79 -17.34 7.01
N VAL A 18 -20.08 -18.64 7.00
CA VAL A 18 -19.49 -19.61 6.08
C VAL A 18 -19.92 -19.35 4.64
N ILE A 19 -21.17 -18.94 4.38
CA ILE A 19 -21.64 -18.57 3.03
C ILE A 19 -20.96 -17.27 2.58
N VAL A 20 -20.82 -16.27 3.46
CA VAL A 20 -20.12 -15.00 3.16
C VAL A 20 -18.63 -15.25 2.90
N LEU A 21 -18.00 -16.14 3.69
CA LEU A 21 -16.60 -16.57 3.47
C LEU A 21 -16.46 -17.47 2.24
N ALA A 22 -17.44 -18.32 1.92
CA ALA A 22 -17.47 -19.19 0.74
C ALA A 22 -17.91 -18.47 -0.54
N THR A 23 -18.51 -17.27 -0.44
CA THR A 23 -18.69 -16.36 -1.57
C THR A 23 -17.41 -15.62 -1.96
N GLY A 24 -16.29 -15.89 -1.27
CA GLY A 24 -14.97 -15.73 -1.84
C GLY A 24 -14.82 -16.66 -3.05
N SER A 25 -15.23 -16.17 -4.22
CA SER A 25 -14.90 -16.62 -5.56
C SER A 25 -14.43 -18.08 -5.64
N VAL A 26 -15.37 -19.04 -5.71
CA VAL A 26 -15.05 -20.40 -6.15
C VAL A 26 -14.27 -20.28 -7.47
N PRO A 27 -13.02 -20.77 -7.58
CA PRO A 27 -12.21 -20.60 -8.79
C PRO A 27 -12.91 -21.26 -9.97
N ARG A 28 -13.52 -20.46 -10.84
CA ARG A 28 -14.04 -20.95 -12.12
C ARG A 28 -12.87 -21.03 -13.08
N LEU A 29 -12.22 -22.20 -13.14
CA LEU A 29 -11.07 -22.57 -14.00
C LEU A 29 -11.37 -22.43 -15.51
N THR A 30 -11.64 -21.23 -15.98
CA THR A 30 -12.01 -20.94 -17.38
C THR A 30 -11.49 -19.59 -17.87
N GLY A 31 -10.96 -18.72 -17.00
CA GLY A 31 -10.48 -17.38 -17.38
C GLY A 31 -9.00 -17.35 -17.79
N GLN A 32 -8.59 -16.38 -18.61
CA GLN A 32 -7.18 -16.13 -18.93
C GLN A 32 -6.33 -15.90 -17.65
N THR A 33 -6.92 -15.30 -16.63
CA THR A 33 -6.32 -15.12 -15.29
C THR A 33 -5.94 -16.47 -14.64
N ASP A 34 -6.71 -17.55 -14.84
CA ASP A 34 -6.39 -18.87 -14.27
C ASP A 34 -5.15 -19.49 -14.92
N ARG A 35 -4.91 -19.18 -16.20
CA ARG A 35 -3.70 -19.62 -16.91
C ARG A 35 -2.46 -18.95 -16.33
N VAL A 36 -2.53 -17.64 -16.07
CA VAL A 36 -1.46 -16.90 -15.38
C VAL A 36 -1.23 -17.47 -13.98
N ARG A 37 -2.30 -17.79 -13.23
CA ARG A 37 -2.18 -18.37 -11.87
C ARG A 37 -1.44 -19.70 -11.82
N THR A 38 -1.34 -20.43 -12.93
CA THR A 38 -0.54 -21.67 -12.99
C THR A 38 0.95 -21.40 -12.73
N PHE A 39 1.43 -20.19 -13.01
CA PHE A 39 2.82 -19.78 -12.79
C PHE A 39 3.06 -19.19 -11.40
N THR A 40 2.02 -18.69 -10.72
CA THR A 40 2.15 -17.87 -9.51
C THR A 40 1.68 -18.55 -8.23
N ARG A 41 0.94 -19.67 -8.29
CA ARG A 41 0.32 -20.31 -7.10
C ARG A 41 1.21 -20.50 -5.87
N GLY A 42 2.51 -20.77 -6.06
CA GLY A 42 3.46 -20.96 -4.96
C GLY A 42 4.01 -19.68 -4.33
N ILE A 43 3.74 -18.54 -4.96
CA ILE A 43 4.29 -17.22 -4.64
C ILE A 43 3.20 -16.14 -4.60
N GLU A 44 1.94 -16.52 -4.49
CA GLU A 44 0.81 -15.61 -4.29
C GLU A 44 0.75 -15.12 -2.84
N PHE A 45 0.35 -13.86 -2.65
CA PHE A 45 0.25 -13.25 -1.33
C PHE A 45 -0.96 -13.79 -0.53
N ASP A 46 -0.76 -14.11 0.74
CA ASP A 46 -1.81 -14.62 1.64
C ASP A 46 -2.56 -13.48 2.34
N TYR A 47 -3.52 -12.88 1.62
CA TYR A 47 -4.40 -11.85 2.19
C TYR A 47 -5.23 -12.34 3.38
N PRO A 48 -5.86 -13.54 3.37
CA PRO A 48 -6.67 -14.00 4.50
C PRO A 48 -5.90 -14.02 5.83
N THR A 49 -4.69 -14.60 5.83
CA THR A 49 -3.85 -14.65 7.03
C THR A 49 -3.43 -13.25 7.46
N TRP A 50 -2.99 -12.41 6.51
CA TRP A 50 -2.60 -11.03 6.82
C TRP A 50 -3.76 -10.21 7.40
N VAL A 51 -4.96 -10.29 6.82
CA VAL A 51 -6.15 -9.55 7.30
C VAL A 51 -6.53 -10.00 8.70
N TRP A 52 -6.44 -11.31 8.97
CA TRP A 52 -6.71 -11.85 10.31
C TRP A 52 -5.74 -11.27 11.35
N ASP A 53 -4.44 -11.33 11.07
CA ASP A 53 -3.40 -10.84 11.98
C ASP A 53 -3.52 -9.33 12.20
N ALA A 54 -3.71 -8.55 11.12
CA ALA A 54 -3.89 -7.11 11.19
C ALA A 54 -5.15 -6.73 11.98
N THR A 55 -6.27 -7.45 11.77
CA THR A 55 -7.50 -7.22 12.54
C THR A 55 -7.28 -7.46 14.03
N TRP A 56 -6.58 -8.55 14.38
CA TRP A 56 -6.28 -8.87 15.77
C TRP A 56 -5.43 -7.77 16.43
N LEU A 57 -4.39 -7.30 15.75
CA LEU A 57 -3.58 -6.18 16.20
C LEU A 57 -4.43 -4.91 16.45
N LYS A 58 -5.36 -4.59 15.54
CA LYS A 58 -6.23 -3.42 15.71
C LYS A 58 -7.18 -3.57 16.89
N LEU A 59 -7.67 -4.77 17.19
CA LEU A 59 -8.49 -5.02 18.38
C LEU A 59 -7.68 -4.76 19.66
N GLU A 60 -6.44 -5.25 19.74
CA GLU A 60 -5.55 -4.98 20.88
C GLU A 60 -5.28 -3.48 21.07
N GLN A 61 -4.98 -2.77 19.98
CA GLN A 61 -4.76 -1.31 20.01
C GLN A 61 -5.99 -0.54 20.51
N ASN A 62 -7.19 -0.95 20.09
CA ASN A 62 -8.45 -0.33 20.52
C ASN A 62 -8.75 -0.60 22.00
N VAL A 63 -8.50 -1.82 22.50
CA VAL A 63 -8.69 -2.16 23.92
C VAL A 63 -7.83 -1.30 24.84
N ILE A 64 -6.61 -0.94 24.40
CA ILE A 64 -5.69 -0.06 25.14
C ILE A 64 -6.08 1.43 25.01
N GLY A 65 -6.97 1.77 24.07
CA GLY A 65 -7.39 3.15 23.84
C GLY A 65 -6.30 4.02 23.19
N LEU A 66 -5.37 3.41 22.44
CA LEU A 66 -4.25 4.11 21.80
C LEU A 66 -4.65 5.37 21.01
N PRO A 67 -5.78 5.41 20.26
CA PRO A 67 -6.20 6.61 19.53
C PRO A 67 -6.46 7.86 20.39
N HIS A 68 -6.63 7.68 21.70
CA HIS A 68 -6.95 8.74 22.66
C HIS A 68 -5.93 8.88 23.79
N LEU A 69 -4.85 8.10 23.75
CA LEU A 69 -3.92 8.00 24.88
C LEU A 69 -3.06 9.26 25.06
N PHE A 70 -2.68 9.92 23.96
CA PHE A 70 -1.73 11.03 23.98
C PHE A 70 -2.33 12.33 23.47
N ASP A 71 -1.80 13.44 23.97
CA ASP A 71 -2.13 14.76 23.47
C ASP A 71 -1.53 15.02 22.08
N ARG A 72 -1.94 16.11 21.46
CA ARG A 72 -1.53 16.45 20.09
C ARG A 72 0.00 16.63 19.96
N ALA A 73 0.65 17.25 20.94
CA ALA A 73 2.09 17.50 20.89
C ALA A 73 2.88 16.19 20.97
N THR A 74 2.49 15.28 21.88
CA THR A 74 3.11 13.96 22.04
C THR A 74 2.89 13.09 20.80
N ASN A 75 1.66 13.05 20.26
CA ASN A 75 1.38 12.32 19.02
C ASN A 75 2.25 12.78 17.85
N LYS A 76 2.45 14.09 17.71
CA LYS A 76 3.33 14.66 16.68
C LYS A 76 4.78 14.21 16.87
N GLN A 77 5.29 14.22 18.10
CA GLN A 77 6.65 13.74 18.40
C GLN A 77 6.81 12.25 18.09
N ILE A 78 5.83 11.42 18.44
CA ILE A 78 5.81 9.99 18.13
C ILE A 78 5.89 9.78 16.61
N VAL A 79 5.05 10.49 15.85
CA VAL A 79 5.06 10.41 14.38
C VAL A 79 6.41 10.78 13.79
N PHE A 80 7.02 11.89 14.23
CA PHE A 80 8.33 12.28 13.72
C PHE A 80 9.45 11.32 14.11
N GLU A 81 9.40 10.75 15.32
CA GLU A 81 10.37 9.76 15.72
C GLU A 81 10.20 8.45 14.95
N TYR A 82 8.96 8.04 14.65
CA TYR A 82 8.67 6.91 13.78
C TYR A 82 9.26 7.14 12.38
N LEU A 83 8.91 8.25 11.72
CA LEU A 83 9.43 8.57 10.38
C LEU A 83 10.95 8.66 10.33
N ARG A 84 11.59 9.26 11.35
CA ARG A 84 13.05 9.32 11.45
C ARG A 84 13.67 7.95 11.66
N THR A 85 13.05 7.09 12.46
CA THR A 85 13.52 5.72 12.68
C THR A 85 13.44 4.92 11.39
N THR A 86 12.30 4.99 10.69
CA THR A 86 12.11 4.36 9.36
C THR A 86 13.14 4.87 8.35
N GLN A 87 13.39 6.18 8.30
CA GLN A 87 14.41 6.75 7.41
C GLN A 87 15.81 6.19 7.66
N ARG A 88 16.22 6.12 8.94
CA ARG A 88 17.52 5.54 9.32
C ARG A 88 17.59 4.06 9.00
N LEU A 89 16.50 3.32 9.18
CA LEU A 89 16.43 1.90 8.86
C LEU A 89 16.70 1.69 7.36
N MET A 90 15.98 2.42 6.50
CA MET A 90 16.18 2.37 5.04
C MET A 90 17.60 2.74 4.63
N GLU A 91 18.21 3.76 5.24
CA GLU A 91 19.61 4.14 4.98
C GLU A 91 20.62 3.05 5.36
N VAL A 92 20.38 2.38 6.50
CA VAL A 92 21.23 1.28 6.97
C VAL A 92 21.06 0.05 6.07
N GLU A 93 19.83 -0.30 5.69
CA GLU A 93 19.55 -1.41 4.77
C GLU A 93 20.22 -1.18 3.40
N PHE A 94 20.07 0.01 2.83
CA PHE A 94 20.77 0.38 1.60
C PHE A 94 22.29 0.30 1.73
N SER A 95 22.84 0.67 2.89
CA SER A 95 24.27 0.55 3.17
C SER A 95 24.71 -0.91 3.24
N ILE A 96 23.88 -1.80 3.80
CA ILE A 96 24.12 -3.25 3.80
C ILE A 96 24.09 -3.78 2.37
N GLU A 97 23.06 -3.45 1.58
CA GLU A 97 22.95 -3.87 0.18
C GLU A 97 24.18 -3.47 -0.63
N ARG A 98 24.69 -2.24 -0.47
CA ARG A 98 25.92 -1.78 -1.13
C ARG A 98 27.14 -2.63 -0.77
N VAL A 99 27.27 -3.06 0.49
CA VAL A 99 28.33 -3.98 0.90
C VAL A 99 28.19 -5.33 0.21
N PHE A 100 26.96 -5.82 0.05
CA PHE A 100 26.71 -7.10 -0.63
C PHE A 100 26.84 -7.01 -2.15
N ALA A 101 26.59 -5.85 -2.75
CA ALA A 101 26.74 -5.60 -4.18
C ALA A 101 28.21 -5.36 -4.59
N ASP A 102 29.08 -4.89 -3.69
CA ASP A 102 30.48 -4.58 -4.01
C ASP A 102 31.32 -5.87 -4.16
N PRO A 103 31.87 -6.15 -5.37
CA PRO A 103 32.71 -7.33 -5.61
C PRO A 103 34.11 -7.21 -5.00
N ALA A 104 34.57 -6.01 -4.63
CA ALA A 104 35.88 -5.81 -4.01
C ALA A 104 35.89 -6.23 -2.53
N ILE A 105 34.72 -6.36 -1.89
CA ILE A 105 34.59 -6.78 -0.49
C ILE A 105 34.55 -8.31 -0.43
N THR A 106 35.63 -8.91 0.05
CA THR A 106 35.72 -10.39 0.20
C THR A 106 34.89 -10.90 1.38
N ASP A 107 35.01 -10.27 2.55
CA ASP A 107 34.26 -10.65 3.76
C ASP A 107 33.10 -9.66 4.00
N LYS A 108 32.01 -9.88 3.27
CA LYS A 108 30.77 -9.07 3.34
C LYS A 108 30.09 -9.18 4.71
N GLU A 109 30.19 -10.35 5.33
CA GLU A 109 29.59 -10.64 6.63
C GLU A 109 30.26 -9.84 7.75
N ALA A 110 31.59 -9.88 7.84
CA ALA A 110 32.34 -9.10 8.83
C ALA A 110 32.21 -7.60 8.58
N LYS A 111 32.24 -7.17 7.30
CA LYS A 111 32.13 -5.75 6.94
C LYS A 111 30.77 -5.15 7.26
N SER A 112 29.69 -5.92 7.16
CA SER A 112 28.32 -5.49 7.43
C SER A 112 27.85 -5.74 8.88
N ALA A 113 28.66 -6.38 9.74
CA ALA A 113 28.23 -6.77 11.08
C ALA A 113 27.66 -5.62 11.93
N LEU A 114 28.36 -4.48 11.99
CA LEU A 114 27.89 -3.30 12.74
C LEU A 114 26.61 -2.69 12.13
N LEU A 115 26.50 -2.65 10.80
CA LEU A 115 25.31 -2.13 10.12
C LEU A 115 24.10 -3.02 10.40
N ARG A 116 24.28 -4.35 10.44
CA ARG A 116 23.21 -5.29 10.76
C ARG A 116 22.76 -5.16 12.23
N GLU A 117 23.69 -4.98 13.16
CA GLU A 117 23.34 -4.68 14.55
C GLU A 117 22.54 -3.37 14.67
N GLN A 118 22.93 -2.32 13.95
CA GLN A 118 22.19 -1.07 13.90
C GLN A 118 20.79 -1.24 13.29
N ARG A 119 20.66 -2.00 12.20
CA ARG A 119 19.38 -2.35 11.59
C ARG A 119 18.46 -3.03 12.60
N ASP A 120 18.96 -4.03 13.32
CA ASP A 120 18.15 -4.81 14.27
C ASP A 120 17.66 -3.92 15.43
N GLN A 121 18.50 -3.00 15.94
CA GLN A 121 18.08 -2.00 16.94
C GLN A 121 17.02 -1.03 16.40
N LEU A 122 17.14 -0.61 15.13
CA LEU A 122 16.16 0.26 14.49
C LEU A 122 14.83 -0.45 14.23
N LEU A 123 14.85 -1.74 13.87
CA LEU A 123 13.65 -2.57 13.73
C LEU A 123 12.90 -2.68 15.05
N ASP A 124 13.58 -2.99 16.15
CA ASP A 124 12.96 -3.04 17.48
C ASP A 124 12.35 -1.69 17.87
N ARG A 125 13.06 -0.59 17.57
CA ARG A 125 12.58 0.76 17.84
C ARG A 125 11.36 1.09 16.99
N GLN A 126 11.38 0.78 15.70
CA GLN A 126 10.27 1.00 14.77
C GLN A 126 9.04 0.21 15.21
N ALA A 127 9.20 -1.07 15.57
CA ALA A 127 8.13 -1.93 16.06
C ALA A 127 7.45 -1.36 17.32
N SER A 128 8.21 -0.72 18.22
CA SER A 128 7.65 -0.04 19.41
C SER A 128 6.86 1.24 19.08
N LEU A 129 7.22 1.94 18.00
CA LEU A 129 6.63 3.22 17.61
C LEU A 129 5.46 3.06 16.64
N ALA A 130 5.49 2.04 15.78
CA ALA A 130 4.52 1.86 14.70
C ALA A 130 3.06 1.83 15.20
N PRO A 131 2.67 1.06 16.23
CA PRO A 131 1.29 1.06 16.72
C PRO A 131 0.82 2.44 17.20
N LEU A 132 1.73 3.24 17.76
CA LEU A 132 1.42 4.57 18.28
C LEU A 132 1.28 5.59 17.15
N ALA A 133 2.19 5.54 16.17
CA ALA A 133 2.11 6.37 14.97
C ALA A 133 0.85 6.05 14.16
N GLU A 134 0.55 4.76 13.95
CA GLU A 134 -0.66 4.30 13.27
C GLU A 134 -1.93 4.83 13.93
N ALA A 135 -2.05 4.69 15.26
CA ALA A 135 -3.19 5.21 16.00
C ALA A 135 -3.33 6.74 15.88
N ALA A 136 -2.20 7.47 15.92
CA ALA A 136 -2.19 8.91 15.71
C ALA A 136 -2.71 9.29 14.31
N PHE A 137 -2.22 8.62 13.26
CA PHE A 137 -2.65 8.85 11.89
C PHE A 137 -4.12 8.49 11.66
N GLN A 138 -4.59 7.34 12.17
CA GLN A 138 -6.00 6.94 12.13
C GLN A 138 -6.91 8.00 12.76
N SER A 139 -6.51 8.53 13.92
CA SER A 139 -7.24 9.58 14.63
C SER A 139 -7.27 10.90 13.85
N GLN A 140 -6.13 11.32 13.29
CA GLN A 140 -6.03 12.54 12.48
C GLN A 140 -6.90 12.48 11.22
N ILE A 141 -6.87 11.35 10.50
CA ILE A 141 -7.69 11.13 9.30
C ILE A 141 -9.17 11.06 9.69
N THR A 142 -9.52 10.37 10.78
CA THR A 142 -10.89 10.34 11.30
C THR A 142 -11.43 11.75 11.57
N ASN A 143 -10.63 12.62 12.18
CA ASN A 143 -11.02 14.02 12.43
C ASN A 143 -11.18 14.81 11.13
N ALA A 144 -10.26 14.63 10.17
CA ALA A 144 -10.37 15.27 8.86
C ALA A 144 -11.65 14.84 8.11
N LEU A 145 -11.99 13.55 8.13
CA LEU A 145 -13.24 13.04 7.57
C LEU A 145 -14.47 13.62 8.27
N ALA A 146 -14.42 13.81 9.59
CA ALA A 146 -15.51 14.43 10.35
C ALA A 146 -15.73 15.89 9.93
N GLU A 147 -14.67 16.66 9.75
CA GLU A 147 -14.73 18.05 9.29
C GLU A 147 -15.18 18.18 7.83
N SER A 148 -14.90 17.17 7.01
CA SER A 148 -15.41 17.07 5.64
C SER A 148 -16.83 16.50 5.52
N ASN A 149 -17.54 16.30 6.63
CA ASN A 149 -18.90 15.71 6.68
C ASN A 149 -19.00 14.30 6.07
N LEU A 150 -17.93 13.52 6.10
CA LEU A 150 -17.86 12.13 5.63
C LEU A 150 -18.05 11.10 6.75
N THR A 151 -18.67 11.52 7.86
CA THR A 151 -18.91 10.67 9.04
C THR A 151 -20.38 10.52 9.35
N THR A 152 -20.75 9.43 9.99
CA THR A 152 -22.09 9.19 10.54
C THR A 152 -22.00 9.27 12.05
N SER A 153 -22.75 10.20 12.66
CA SER A 153 -22.71 10.44 14.12
C SER A 153 -21.30 10.74 14.66
N GLY A 154 -20.47 11.42 13.86
CA GLY A 154 -19.11 11.82 14.23
C GLY A 154 -18.05 10.73 14.08
N GLN A 155 -18.38 9.57 13.50
CA GLN A 155 -17.43 8.49 13.19
C GLN A 155 -17.54 8.04 11.72
N PRO A 156 -16.41 7.81 11.02
CA PRO A 156 -16.43 7.29 9.67
C PRO A 156 -16.93 5.83 9.67
N ILE A 157 -17.67 5.46 8.62
CA ILE A 157 -18.15 4.09 8.42
C ILE A 157 -17.64 3.62 7.03
N PRO A 158 -16.69 2.66 6.98
CA PRO A 158 -16.06 1.99 8.14
C PRO A 158 -15.07 2.89 8.91
N PRO A 159 -14.72 2.55 10.17
CA PRO A 159 -13.66 3.24 10.90
C PRO A 159 -12.34 3.28 10.11
N VAL A 160 -11.52 4.31 10.34
CA VAL A 160 -10.19 4.38 9.72
C VAL A 160 -9.27 3.43 10.46
N LEU A 161 -9.04 2.25 9.88
CA LEU A 161 -8.06 1.27 10.37
C LEU A 161 -7.09 0.96 9.23
N TYR A 162 -5.79 1.04 9.52
CA TYR A 162 -4.77 0.61 8.58
C TYR A 162 -3.59 0.00 9.32
N HIS A 163 -2.77 -0.76 8.61
CA HIS A 163 -1.55 -1.34 9.11
C HIS A 163 -0.44 -1.22 8.06
N THR A 164 0.72 -0.76 8.49
CA THR A 164 1.88 -0.63 7.61
C THR A 164 2.68 -1.93 7.59
N THR A 165 2.89 -2.50 6.41
CA THR A 165 3.71 -3.71 6.19
C THR A 165 4.31 -3.70 4.79
N SER A 166 5.26 -4.59 4.49
CA SER A 166 5.69 -4.82 3.11
C SER A 166 4.52 -5.26 2.24
N THR A 167 4.11 -4.39 1.31
CA THR A 167 2.99 -4.62 0.40
C THR A 167 3.35 -5.63 -0.69
N PRO A 168 2.39 -6.46 -1.14
CA PRO A 168 2.64 -7.40 -2.22
C PRO A 168 3.05 -6.69 -3.51
N LEU A 169 3.74 -7.43 -4.38
CA LEU A 169 3.98 -7.00 -5.75
C LEU A 169 2.77 -7.35 -6.62
N ALA A 170 2.43 -6.53 -7.59
CA ALA A 170 1.41 -6.84 -8.59
C ALA A 170 2.07 -7.33 -9.88
N LEU A 171 1.82 -8.57 -10.26
CA LEU A 171 2.06 -9.03 -11.63
C LEU A 171 0.88 -8.57 -12.50
N VAL A 172 1.14 -7.56 -13.31
CA VAL A 172 0.20 -7.03 -14.30
C VAL A 172 0.43 -7.76 -15.62
N VAL A 173 -0.64 -8.31 -16.18
CA VAL A 173 -0.62 -8.98 -17.48
C VAL A 173 -1.58 -8.28 -18.42
N SER A 174 -1.07 -7.89 -19.58
CA SER A 174 -1.83 -7.24 -20.65
C SER A 174 -1.75 -8.06 -21.93
N ARG A 175 -2.80 -7.98 -22.74
CA ARG A 175 -2.75 -8.45 -24.11
C ARG A 175 -1.75 -7.63 -24.94
N ARG A 176 -1.22 -8.24 -25.99
CA ARG A 176 -0.32 -7.58 -26.96
C ARG A 176 -1.06 -6.89 -28.10
N ASP A 177 -2.26 -7.38 -28.42
CA ASP A 177 -3.07 -6.93 -29.55
C ASP A 177 -4.10 -5.84 -29.18
N VAL A 178 -4.23 -5.53 -27.89
CA VAL A 178 -5.10 -4.46 -27.38
C VAL A 178 -4.59 -4.02 -26.01
N ILE A 179 -4.78 -2.75 -25.68
CA ILE A 179 -4.48 -2.19 -24.34
C ILE A 179 -5.57 -2.66 -23.37
N GLU A 180 -5.39 -3.87 -22.83
CA GLU A 180 -6.34 -4.50 -21.93
C GLU A 180 -5.60 -5.30 -20.85
N GLN A 181 -5.80 -4.93 -19.59
CA GLN A 181 -5.31 -5.68 -18.43
C GLN A 181 -6.17 -6.94 -18.23
N ILE A 182 -5.57 -8.12 -18.44
CA ILE A 182 -6.26 -9.42 -18.33
C ILE A 182 -5.94 -10.16 -17.02
N ALA A 183 -4.88 -9.77 -16.32
CA ALA A 183 -4.61 -10.24 -14.96
C ALA A 183 -3.89 -9.18 -14.12
N ASN A 184 -4.19 -9.17 -12.83
CA ASN A 184 -3.42 -8.50 -11.79
C ASN A 184 -3.35 -9.47 -10.60
N ILE A 185 -2.17 -10.00 -10.34
CA ILE A 185 -1.95 -11.03 -9.32
C ILE A 185 -1.00 -10.49 -8.25
N SER A 186 -1.46 -10.51 -7.00
CA SER A 186 -0.64 -10.16 -5.85
C SER A 186 0.34 -11.28 -5.52
N LEU A 187 1.62 -10.97 -5.59
CA LEU A 187 2.74 -11.85 -5.32
C LEU A 187 3.42 -11.52 -3.99
N LEU A 188 4.26 -12.43 -3.53
CA LEU A 188 5.08 -12.22 -2.33
C LEU A 188 5.98 -10.97 -2.47
N PRO A 189 6.04 -10.11 -1.44
CA PRO A 189 6.92 -8.94 -1.44
C PRO A 189 8.42 -9.29 -1.43
N THR A 190 8.76 -10.53 -1.08
CA THR A 190 10.13 -11.02 -0.94
C THR A 190 10.74 -11.54 -2.25
N LEU A 191 10.01 -11.45 -3.37
CA LEU A 191 10.52 -11.85 -4.68
C LEU A 191 11.69 -10.97 -5.09
N THR A 192 12.83 -11.60 -5.40
CA THR A 192 14.00 -10.90 -5.92
C THR A 192 13.72 -10.34 -7.32
N LEU A 193 14.49 -9.34 -7.76
CA LEU A 193 14.36 -8.81 -9.12
C LEU A 193 14.57 -9.91 -10.17
N ASP A 194 15.54 -10.80 -9.96
CA ASP A 194 15.80 -11.91 -10.86
C ASP A 194 14.61 -12.89 -10.93
N ASP A 195 13.94 -13.13 -9.80
CA ASP A 195 12.73 -13.97 -9.76
C ASP A 195 11.55 -13.29 -10.49
N GLN A 196 11.41 -11.96 -10.35
CA GLN A 196 10.39 -11.18 -11.04
C GLN A 196 10.58 -11.25 -12.56
N ILE A 197 11.79 -10.99 -13.06
CA ILE A 197 12.13 -11.07 -14.49
C ILE A 197 11.88 -12.48 -15.03
N GLN A 198 12.34 -13.51 -14.32
CA GLN A 198 12.11 -14.90 -14.73
C GLN A 198 10.62 -15.29 -14.72
N LEU A 199 9.81 -14.74 -13.81
CA LEU A 199 8.38 -14.97 -13.80
C LEU A 199 7.70 -14.27 -14.98
N GLU A 200 8.01 -12.99 -15.20
CA GLU A 200 7.52 -12.18 -16.32
C GLU A 200 7.80 -12.86 -17.66
N ASP A 201 9.06 -13.20 -17.94
CA ASP A 201 9.47 -13.84 -19.19
C ASP A 201 8.75 -15.17 -19.43
N ARG A 202 8.62 -16.00 -18.39
CA ARG A 202 7.92 -17.29 -18.51
C ARG A 202 6.45 -17.11 -18.86
N VAL A 203 5.77 -16.17 -18.21
CA VAL A 203 4.35 -15.88 -18.48
C VAL A 203 4.18 -15.26 -19.86
N ALA A 204 5.00 -14.26 -20.20
CA ALA A 204 4.96 -13.55 -21.48
C ALA A 204 5.16 -14.50 -22.67
N GLN A 205 6.17 -15.38 -22.61
CA GLN A 205 6.48 -16.33 -23.68
C GLN A 205 5.44 -17.46 -23.78
N SER A 206 4.94 -17.96 -22.65
CA SER A 206 4.01 -19.10 -22.65
C SER A 206 2.60 -18.73 -23.10
N LEU A 207 2.17 -17.49 -22.85
CA LEU A 207 0.81 -17.03 -23.11
C LEU A 207 0.71 -16.00 -24.24
N ASP A 208 1.84 -15.57 -24.82
CA ASP A 208 1.93 -14.49 -25.81
C ASP A 208 1.30 -13.17 -25.32
N VAL A 209 1.74 -12.74 -24.14
CA VAL A 209 1.22 -11.58 -23.40
C VAL A 209 2.35 -10.64 -23.00
N SER A 210 2.01 -9.39 -22.65
CA SER A 210 2.91 -8.45 -22.00
C SER A 210 2.77 -8.56 -20.48
N THR A 211 3.88 -8.52 -19.76
CA THR A 211 3.92 -8.67 -18.30
C THR A 211 4.81 -7.62 -17.68
N ILE A 212 4.45 -7.16 -16.48
CA ILE A 212 5.32 -6.35 -15.64
C ILE A 212 4.96 -6.59 -14.17
N THR A 213 5.97 -6.74 -13.32
CA THR A 213 5.81 -6.79 -11.87
C THR A 213 6.07 -5.40 -11.31
N VAL A 214 5.13 -4.88 -10.54
CA VAL A 214 5.23 -3.54 -9.95
C VAL A 214 4.94 -3.58 -8.45
N PRO A 215 5.64 -2.79 -7.64
CA PRO A 215 5.29 -2.61 -6.24
C PRO A 215 3.95 -1.88 -6.12
N ILE A 216 3.21 -2.21 -5.06
CA ILE A 216 1.92 -1.60 -4.75
C ILE A 216 2.09 -0.66 -3.56
N GLY A 217 1.50 0.54 -3.62
CA GLY A 217 1.58 1.53 -2.55
C GLY A 217 0.67 1.22 -1.35
N GLY A 218 -0.55 0.78 -1.62
CA GLY A 218 -1.54 0.39 -0.63
C GLY A 218 -2.53 -0.63 -1.21
N VAL A 219 -3.25 -1.31 -0.32
CA VAL A 219 -4.31 -2.24 -0.71
C VAL A 219 -5.54 -1.98 0.15
N GLY A 220 -6.67 -1.74 -0.52
CA GLY A 220 -8.00 -1.52 0.06
C GLY A 220 -8.64 -2.75 0.71
N VAL A 221 -7.85 -3.63 1.32
CA VAL A 221 -8.33 -4.59 2.33
C VAL A 221 -8.74 -3.84 3.60
N TYR A 222 -9.37 -4.52 4.56
CA TYR A 222 -9.78 -3.91 5.82
C TYR A 222 -9.31 -4.74 7.03
N PRO A 223 -8.42 -4.23 7.90
CA PRO A 223 -7.74 -2.92 7.86
C PRO A 223 -6.96 -2.69 6.56
N THR A 224 -6.84 -1.43 6.13
CA THR A 224 -6.06 -1.07 4.93
C THR A 224 -4.60 -1.48 5.10
N MET A 225 -4.02 -2.07 4.06
CA MET A 225 -2.58 -2.32 4.00
C MET A 225 -1.89 -1.13 3.35
N VAL A 226 -0.83 -0.60 3.95
CA VAL A 226 -0.02 0.48 3.35
C VAL A 226 1.45 0.10 3.40
N THR A 227 2.20 0.47 2.37
CA THR A 227 3.65 0.25 2.36
C THR A 227 4.37 1.20 3.33
N GLU A 228 5.50 0.75 3.87
CA GLU A 228 6.33 1.62 4.70
C GLU A 228 6.93 2.76 3.88
N THR A 229 6.88 3.97 4.42
CA THR A 229 7.41 5.16 3.76
C THR A 229 7.81 6.23 4.76
N THR A 230 8.72 7.11 4.35
CA THR A 230 9.09 8.33 5.08
C THR A 230 8.42 9.57 4.52
N ASN A 231 7.76 9.46 3.37
CA ASN A 231 6.97 10.52 2.77
C ASN A 231 5.60 10.61 3.46
N LEU A 232 5.51 11.50 4.45
CA LEU A 232 4.29 11.68 5.22
C LEU A 232 3.09 12.13 4.38
N HIS A 233 3.30 12.98 3.37
CA HIS A 233 2.20 13.43 2.49
C HIS A 233 1.59 12.23 1.76
N TRP A 234 2.45 11.47 1.09
CA TRP A 234 2.04 10.27 0.36
C TRP A 234 1.42 9.20 1.26
N LEU A 235 1.95 9.02 2.48
CA LEU A 235 1.38 8.08 3.46
C LEU A 235 -0.07 8.45 3.81
N LEU A 236 -0.31 9.71 4.15
CA LEU A 236 -1.64 10.19 4.53
C LEU A 236 -2.63 10.13 3.37
N GLU A 237 -2.18 10.51 2.17
CA GLU A 237 -2.97 10.37 0.94
C GLU A 237 -3.34 8.91 0.68
N THR A 238 -2.37 7.99 0.80
CA THR A 238 -2.59 6.56 0.56
C THR A 238 -3.56 5.97 1.59
N ILE A 239 -3.39 6.25 2.88
CA ILE A 239 -4.34 5.75 3.91
C ILE A 239 -5.77 6.25 3.61
N ALA A 240 -5.92 7.53 3.26
CA ALA A 240 -7.22 8.11 2.94
C ALA A 240 -7.81 7.59 1.61
N HIS A 241 -6.97 7.37 0.59
CA HIS A 241 -7.34 6.78 -0.69
C HIS A 241 -7.90 5.36 -0.51
N GLU A 242 -7.16 4.50 0.19
CA GLU A 242 -7.60 3.13 0.43
C GLU A 242 -8.81 3.06 1.37
N TRP A 243 -8.90 3.96 2.35
CA TRP A 243 -10.12 4.10 3.16
C TRP A 243 -11.32 4.51 2.28
N ALA A 244 -11.12 5.36 1.29
CA ALA A 244 -12.18 5.75 0.36
C ALA A 244 -12.70 4.55 -0.44
N HIS A 245 -11.84 3.62 -0.87
CA HIS A 245 -12.29 2.36 -1.46
C HIS A 245 -13.14 1.54 -0.48
N ASN A 246 -12.69 1.38 0.76
CA ASN A 246 -13.45 0.68 1.81
C ASN A 246 -14.81 1.34 2.09
N TYR A 247 -14.87 2.67 2.06
CA TYR A 247 -16.10 3.44 2.14
C TYR A 247 -16.99 3.19 0.91
N LEU A 248 -16.45 3.24 -0.31
CA LEU A 248 -17.20 3.04 -1.54
C LEU A 248 -17.70 1.61 -1.71
N ASN A 249 -17.03 0.60 -1.14
CA ASN A 249 -17.46 -0.80 -1.16
C ASN A 249 -18.84 -1.03 -0.54
N LEU A 250 -19.31 -0.12 0.32
CA LEU A 250 -20.65 -0.12 0.91
C LEU A 250 -21.70 0.62 0.06
N ARG A 251 -21.31 1.10 -1.14
CA ARG A 251 -22.09 2.00 -2.00
C ARG A 251 -22.10 1.50 -3.44
N PRO A 252 -23.05 1.95 -4.28
CA PRO A 252 -23.19 1.44 -5.65
C PRO A 252 -21.91 1.51 -6.48
N LEU A 253 -21.09 2.55 -6.30
CA LEU A 253 -19.84 2.72 -7.06
C LEU A 253 -18.76 1.69 -6.70
N GLY A 254 -18.65 1.26 -5.43
CA GLY A 254 -17.74 0.18 -5.05
C GLY A 254 -18.30 -1.20 -5.36
N ILE A 255 -19.60 -1.41 -5.14
CA ILE A 255 -20.27 -2.68 -5.48
C ILE A 255 -20.09 -3.03 -6.96
N ASN A 256 -20.10 -2.03 -7.84
CA ASN A 256 -19.92 -2.20 -9.28
C ASN A 256 -18.49 -1.92 -9.78
N TYR A 257 -17.48 -1.92 -8.89
CA TYR A 257 -16.10 -1.57 -9.22
C TYR A 257 -15.56 -2.33 -10.45
N SER A 258 -15.80 -3.64 -10.51
CA SER A 258 -15.30 -4.51 -11.59
C SER A 258 -16.32 -4.72 -12.72
N THR A 259 -17.44 -3.99 -12.75
CA THR A 259 -18.49 -4.21 -13.74
C THR A 259 -18.10 -3.67 -15.12
N THR A 260 -17.52 -2.48 -15.18
CA THR A 260 -16.97 -1.89 -16.42
C THR A 260 -15.69 -1.09 -16.13
N PRO A 261 -14.82 -0.87 -17.13
CA PRO A 261 -13.63 -0.03 -16.98
C PRO A 261 -13.95 1.39 -16.51
N GLU A 262 -15.05 1.98 -16.98
CA GLU A 262 -15.46 3.35 -16.63
C GLU A 262 -15.83 3.46 -15.15
N LEU A 263 -16.54 2.47 -14.61
CA LEU A 263 -16.90 2.42 -13.19
C LEU A 263 -15.67 2.25 -12.30
N ARG A 264 -14.69 1.44 -12.75
CA ARG A 264 -13.38 1.35 -12.11
C ARG A 264 -12.69 2.71 -12.11
N THR A 265 -12.58 3.38 -13.26
CA THR A 265 -11.98 4.72 -13.36
C THR A 265 -12.67 5.74 -12.46
N MET A 266 -14.01 5.75 -12.41
CA MET A 266 -14.76 6.64 -11.53
C MET A 266 -14.45 6.37 -10.05
N ASN A 267 -14.32 5.10 -9.66
CA ASN A 267 -13.98 4.71 -8.29
C ASN A 267 -12.56 5.16 -7.92
N GLU A 268 -11.55 4.83 -8.74
CA GLU A 268 -10.15 5.25 -8.56
C GLU A 268 -9.99 6.78 -8.51
N THR A 269 -10.72 7.50 -9.38
CA THR A 269 -10.72 8.97 -9.40
C THR A 269 -11.31 9.53 -8.11
N THR A 270 -12.41 8.95 -7.63
CA THR A 270 -13.03 9.36 -6.37
C THR A 270 -12.10 9.11 -5.19
N ALA A 271 -11.47 7.93 -5.12
CA ALA A 271 -10.50 7.59 -4.09
C ALA A 271 -9.27 8.53 -4.11
N SER A 272 -8.80 8.89 -5.31
CA SER A 272 -7.70 9.85 -5.50
C SER A 272 -8.05 11.25 -4.97
N ILE A 273 -9.25 11.78 -5.30
CA ILE A 273 -9.70 13.09 -4.80
C ILE A 273 -9.78 13.07 -3.27
N VAL A 274 -10.42 12.05 -2.68
CA VAL A 274 -10.53 11.92 -1.23
C VAL A 274 -9.14 11.80 -0.59
N GLY A 275 -8.26 10.97 -1.16
CA GLY A 275 -6.88 10.81 -0.71
C GLY A 275 -6.12 12.13 -0.65
N THR A 276 -6.07 12.85 -1.76
CA THR A 276 -5.38 14.15 -1.86
C THR A 276 -5.96 15.18 -0.91
N GLU A 277 -7.28 15.37 -0.89
CA GLU A 277 -7.91 16.41 -0.08
C GLU A 277 -7.76 16.14 1.43
N ILE A 278 -8.01 14.92 1.87
CA ILE A 278 -7.90 14.54 3.28
C ILE A 278 -6.44 14.52 3.73
N GLY A 279 -5.53 13.98 2.91
CA GLY A 279 -4.09 14.00 3.20
C GLY A 279 -3.55 15.42 3.36
N THR A 280 -3.88 16.30 2.40
CA THR A 280 -3.53 17.73 2.44
C THR A 280 -4.08 18.41 3.69
N PHE A 281 -5.35 18.15 4.03
CA PHE A 281 -5.99 18.71 5.21
C PHE A 281 -5.26 18.30 6.49
N VAL A 282 -4.88 17.02 6.62
CA VAL A 282 -4.13 16.52 7.78
C VAL A 282 -2.77 17.20 7.89
N ILE A 283 -2.03 17.34 6.77
CA ILE A 283 -0.75 18.06 6.76
C ILE A 283 -0.92 19.50 7.25
N GLN A 284 -1.84 20.25 6.66
CA GLN A 284 -2.07 21.65 7.02
C GLN A 284 -2.47 21.80 8.50
N LYS A 285 -3.31 20.88 8.98
CA LYS A 285 -3.84 20.95 10.33
C LYS A 285 -2.84 20.51 11.38
N TYR A 286 -2.14 19.39 11.19
CA TYR A 286 -1.32 18.74 12.22
C TYR A 286 0.19 18.98 12.06
N TYR A 287 0.65 19.19 10.84
CA TYR A 287 2.06 19.35 10.46
C TYR A 287 2.30 20.62 9.61
N PRO A 288 1.83 21.81 10.05
CA PRO A 288 1.89 23.03 9.25
C PRO A 288 3.31 23.45 8.85
N GLU A 289 4.34 23.06 9.61
CA GLU A 289 5.74 23.28 9.27
C GLU A 289 6.19 22.54 7.99
N LEU A 290 5.47 21.50 7.57
CA LEU A 290 5.72 20.78 6.32
C LEU A 290 4.94 21.36 5.14
N ALA A 291 3.86 22.09 5.40
CA ALA A 291 2.97 22.66 4.38
C ALA A 291 3.60 23.79 3.55
N ALA A 292 4.74 24.34 3.97
CA ALA A 292 5.46 25.42 3.28
C ALA A 292 6.45 24.93 2.21
N SER A 293 6.66 23.62 2.08
CA SER A 293 7.43 23.06 0.97
C SER A 293 6.52 22.95 -0.26
N PRO A 294 6.91 23.47 -1.43
CA PRO A 294 6.10 23.35 -2.63
C PRO A 294 5.84 21.87 -2.90
N VAL A 295 4.57 21.50 -2.96
CA VAL A 295 4.13 20.19 -3.43
C VAL A 295 4.59 20.11 -4.89
N ASP A 296 5.67 19.39 -5.15
CA ASP A 296 6.03 19.04 -6.52
C ASP A 296 4.91 18.10 -7.00
N GLU A 297 3.96 18.63 -7.78
CA GLU A 297 2.79 17.88 -8.25
C GLU A 297 3.16 16.64 -9.08
N ASN A 298 4.42 16.56 -9.52
CA ASN A 298 5.01 15.41 -10.21
C ASN A 298 5.57 14.34 -9.23
N ALA A 299 5.44 14.52 -7.91
CA ALA A 299 5.89 13.57 -6.88
C ALA A 299 4.97 12.36 -6.70
N SER A 300 3.78 12.37 -7.32
CA SER A 300 2.87 11.22 -7.34
C SER A 300 3.31 10.13 -8.33
N THR A 301 4.13 10.47 -9.33
CA THR A 301 4.69 9.54 -10.32
C THR A 301 6.19 9.28 -10.18
N ARG A 302 6.91 10.09 -9.38
CA ARG A 302 8.31 9.83 -9.05
C ARG A 302 8.39 8.83 -7.90
N ARG A 303 9.10 7.72 -8.10
CA ARG A 303 9.76 6.97 -7.02
C ARG A 303 10.98 7.75 -6.46
N ASP A 304 11.20 8.97 -6.93
CA ASP A 304 12.39 9.76 -6.67
C ASP A 304 12.04 10.97 -5.78
N ASN A 305 11.54 10.69 -4.57
CA ASN A 305 11.27 11.73 -3.57
C ASN A 305 12.42 11.81 -2.56
N TRP A 306 13.63 11.44 -3.00
CA TRP A 306 14.80 11.45 -2.14
C TRP A 306 15.23 12.89 -1.75
N THR A 307 14.80 13.91 -2.48
CA THR A 307 15.31 15.28 -2.33
C THR A 307 14.54 16.16 -1.33
N THR A 308 13.33 15.79 -0.89
CA THR A 308 12.52 16.66 0.00
C THR A 308 12.93 16.56 1.49
N PHE A 309 13.83 15.65 1.85
CA PHE A 309 14.37 15.54 3.22
C PHE A 309 15.91 15.65 3.31
N GLY A 310 16.56 16.29 2.34
CA GLY A 310 18.00 16.56 2.41
C GLY A 310 18.88 15.33 2.19
N ILE A 311 18.40 14.34 1.45
CA ILE A 311 19.29 13.31 0.94
C ILE A 311 19.96 13.86 -0.33
N ALA A 312 21.29 13.91 -0.29
CA ALA A 312 22.09 14.14 -1.48
C ALA A 312 21.75 13.04 -2.50
N PRO A 313 21.54 13.38 -3.78
CA PRO A 313 21.34 12.35 -4.81
C PRO A 313 22.51 11.37 -4.74
N LEU A 314 22.22 10.08 -4.91
CA LEU A 314 23.24 9.08 -5.15
C LEU A 314 24.19 9.63 -6.22
N PRO A 315 25.53 9.52 -6.07
CA PRO A 315 26.44 9.97 -7.10
C PRO A 315 26.02 9.31 -8.41
N SER A 316 25.73 10.15 -9.41
CA SER A 316 25.25 9.71 -10.71
C SER A 316 26.13 8.57 -11.21
N ASN A 317 25.50 7.55 -11.79
CA ASN A 317 26.16 6.36 -12.31
C ASN A 317 27.05 6.66 -13.54
N GLY A 318 27.49 7.90 -13.72
CA GLY A 318 28.31 8.34 -14.86
C GLY A 318 27.55 8.45 -16.18
N PHE A 319 26.24 8.21 -16.19
CA PHE A 319 25.38 8.48 -17.33
C PHE A 319 24.91 9.94 -17.25
N GLU A 320 25.00 10.67 -18.36
CA GLU A 320 24.53 12.05 -18.51
C GLU A 320 23.13 12.20 -17.88
N GLU A 321 22.91 13.32 -17.19
CA GLU A 321 21.62 13.74 -16.66
C GLU A 321 20.62 13.88 -17.82
N THR A 322 20.03 12.75 -18.17
CA THR A 322 18.87 12.72 -19.05
C THR A 322 17.78 13.50 -18.30
N PRO A 323 17.11 14.47 -18.94
CA PRO A 323 16.00 15.16 -18.28
C PRO A 323 15.00 14.11 -17.75
N PRO A 324 14.48 14.30 -16.52
CA PRO A 324 13.60 13.32 -15.90
C PRO A 324 12.40 13.03 -16.80
N PHE A 325 12.01 11.75 -16.87
CA PHE A 325 10.86 11.31 -17.67
C PHE A 325 9.58 12.03 -17.21
N ASP A 326 8.95 12.81 -18.10
CA ASP A 326 7.72 13.53 -17.81
C ASP A 326 6.51 12.62 -18.04
N PHE A 327 6.15 11.86 -17.00
CA PHE A 327 4.97 10.97 -17.05
C PHE A 327 3.69 11.69 -17.47
N ARG A 328 3.50 12.99 -17.17
CA ARG A 328 2.27 13.70 -17.54
C ARG A 328 2.24 13.95 -19.04
N ALA A 329 3.35 14.44 -19.60
CA ALA A 329 3.48 14.65 -21.04
C ALA A 329 3.32 13.33 -21.80
N GLU A 330 4.03 12.29 -21.37
CA GLU A 330 4.05 10.98 -22.03
C GLU A 330 2.71 10.25 -21.92
N MET A 331 2.04 10.29 -20.76
CA MET A 331 0.70 9.74 -20.60
C MET A 331 -0.36 10.55 -21.34
N HIS A 332 -0.19 11.87 -21.49
CA HIS A 332 -1.07 12.68 -22.31
C HIS A 332 -0.94 12.33 -23.78
N GLU A 333 0.30 12.27 -24.30
CA GLU A 333 0.58 11.84 -25.67
C GLU A 333 0.04 10.43 -25.93
N THR A 334 0.31 9.50 -25.02
CA THR A 334 -0.23 8.14 -25.09
C THR A 334 -1.76 8.16 -25.12
N ARG A 335 -2.43 8.93 -24.24
CA ARG A 335 -3.89 9.01 -24.21
C ARG A 335 -4.48 9.59 -25.50
N VAL A 336 -3.79 10.52 -26.15
CA VAL A 336 -4.24 11.14 -27.41
C VAL A 336 -4.07 10.18 -28.59
N ASN A 337 -2.97 9.42 -28.61
CA ASN A 337 -2.58 8.60 -29.75
C ASN A 337 -2.91 7.10 -29.60
N ALA A 338 -3.40 6.66 -28.43
CA ALA A 338 -3.64 5.24 -28.14
C ALA A 338 -4.66 4.57 -29.08
N ASP A 339 -5.62 5.33 -29.60
CA ASP A 339 -6.64 4.81 -30.53
C ASP A 339 -6.13 4.71 -31.98
N ASP A 340 -4.96 5.28 -32.28
CA ASP A 340 -4.32 5.27 -33.61
C ASP A 340 -3.28 4.14 -33.79
N LEU A 341 -2.99 3.39 -32.72
CA LEU A 341 -2.04 2.25 -32.67
C LEU A 341 -2.78 0.92 -32.65
#